data_AF-A0A842N405-F1
#
_entry.id   AF-A0A842N405-F1
#
_cell.length_a   1.000
_cell.length_b   1.000
_cell.length_c   1.000
_cell.angle_alpha   90.00
_cell.angle_beta   90.00
_cell.angle_gamma   90.00
#
_symmetry.space_group_name_H-M   'P 1'
#
loop_
_entity.id
_entity.type
_entity.pdbx_description
1 polymer ?
#
loop_
_entity_poly.entity_id
_entity_poly.type
_entity_poly.pdbx_seq_one_letter_code
_entity_poly.pdbx_strand_id
1 'polypeptide(L)'
;MSSLAMWYETYATLGLLVVGWFVFYLLARFLKLERFGVELHPLYAMYKSTRLNSVLIRVGSWRPGLWRVVGNVGVASFFGQVAFMTYMLFLNLYRFLYVPAEASPVMPLIPGVTIQFQSMVWFLAAAGVVILLHELSHGVMCAVEGIEVRSAALLVAVVTFGGAVEPDEESLGRAGLMSKLRVFASGSLVNLVTGLLVVGVFSVVGGSLPRVVGVFLNWLYFLSINLAMVNMLPIYPLDGGQMVREYLATKPGWGRVLERMTMFSFLALMVSNLLLSLVKFGLVPIL
;
A
#
# COMPACT_ATOMS: atom_id res chain seq x y z
N MET A 1 -31.01 -15.12 3.89
CA MET A 1 -30.63 -15.67 2.57
C MET A 1 -30.12 -17.08 2.76
N SER A 2 -30.54 -18.04 1.92
CA SER A 2 -29.99 -19.39 1.96
C SER A 2 -28.51 -19.39 1.56
N SER A 3 -27.73 -20.36 2.04
CA SER A 3 -26.32 -20.52 1.68
C SER A 3 -26.14 -20.60 0.15
N LEU A 4 -27.05 -21.30 -0.54
CA LEU A 4 -27.07 -21.41 -2.00
C LEU A 4 -27.24 -20.06 -2.73
N ALA A 5 -28.10 -19.17 -2.22
CA ALA A 5 -28.28 -17.84 -2.83
C ALA A 5 -27.00 -16.99 -2.71
N MET A 6 -26.30 -17.10 -1.59
CA MET A 6 -25.03 -16.40 -1.37
C MET A 6 -23.93 -16.89 -2.32
N TRP A 7 -23.83 -18.21 -2.53
CA TRP A 7 -22.90 -18.80 -3.48
C TRP A 7 -23.22 -18.38 -4.93
N TYR A 8 -24.49 -18.37 -5.31
CA TYR A 8 -24.92 -17.95 -6.65
C TYR A 8 -24.52 -16.49 -6.94
N GLU A 9 -24.82 -15.55 -6.04
CA GLU A 9 -24.42 -14.14 -6.21
C GLU A 9 -22.90 -13.98 -6.29
N THR A 10 -22.17 -14.79 -5.53
CA THR A 10 -20.70 -14.78 -5.52
C THR A 10 -20.14 -15.21 -6.87
N TYR A 11 -20.56 -16.36 -7.39
CA TYR A 11 -20.09 -16.86 -8.68
C TYR A 11 -20.55 -15.96 -9.83
N ALA A 12 -21.75 -15.39 -9.75
CA ALA A 12 -22.24 -14.41 -10.72
C ALA A 12 -21.36 -13.15 -10.73
N THR A 13 -20.99 -12.62 -9.57
CA THR A 13 -20.13 -11.43 -9.45
C THR A 13 -18.73 -11.68 -10.01
N LEU A 14 -18.11 -12.81 -9.65
CA LEU A 14 -16.80 -13.20 -10.18
C LEU A 14 -16.86 -13.42 -11.70
N GLY A 15 -17.91 -14.09 -12.18
CA GLY A 15 -18.17 -14.28 -13.59
C GLY A 15 -18.30 -12.95 -14.34
N LEU A 16 -19.04 -11.99 -13.79
CA LEU A 16 -19.17 -10.64 -14.35
C LEU A 16 -17.86 -9.87 -14.39
N LEU A 17 -17.01 -9.98 -13.36
CA LEU A 17 -15.68 -9.35 -13.35
C LEU A 17 -14.78 -9.94 -14.43
N VAL A 18 -14.75 -11.28 -14.55
CA VAL A 18 -13.92 -11.96 -15.56
C VAL A 18 -14.43 -11.68 -16.98
N VAL A 19 -15.74 -11.76 -17.20
CA VAL A 19 -16.35 -11.44 -18.50
C VAL A 19 -16.16 -9.97 -18.83
N GLY A 20 -16.40 -9.06 -17.88
CA GLY A 20 -16.19 -7.63 -18.03
C GLY A 20 -14.73 -7.30 -18.37
N TRP A 21 -13.77 -7.93 -17.70
CA TRP A 21 -12.35 -7.80 -18.02
C TRP A 21 -12.03 -8.34 -19.42
N PHE A 22 -12.54 -9.50 -19.79
CA PHE A 22 -12.32 -10.09 -21.10
C PHE A 22 -12.88 -9.21 -22.22
N VAL A 23 -14.09 -8.66 -22.03
CA VAL A 23 -14.70 -7.69 -22.95
C VAL A 23 -13.86 -6.43 -23.04
N PHE A 24 -13.45 -5.84 -21.91
CA PHE A 24 -12.56 -4.69 -21.88
C PHE A 24 -11.25 -4.98 -22.61
N TYR A 25 -10.62 -6.12 -22.37
CA TYR A 25 -9.37 -6.54 -22.98
C TYR A 25 -9.48 -6.66 -24.51
N LEU A 26 -10.54 -7.32 -24.99
CA LEU A 26 -10.82 -7.45 -26.43
C LEU A 26 -11.11 -6.10 -27.07
N LEU A 27 -11.93 -5.25 -26.43
CA LEU A 27 -12.23 -3.90 -26.91
C LEU A 27 -10.98 -3.04 -26.93
N ALA A 28 -10.14 -3.09 -25.90
CA ALA A 28 -8.92 -2.33 -25.80
C ALA A 28 -7.91 -2.72 -26.89
N ARG A 29 -7.79 -4.03 -27.20
CA ARG A 29 -7.01 -4.52 -28.33
C ARG A 29 -7.61 -4.10 -29.67
N PHE A 30 -8.93 -4.25 -29.85
CA PHE A 30 -9.62 -3.88 -31.09
C PHE A 30 -9.49 -2.39 -31.41
N LEU A 31 -9.66 -1.53 -30.39
CA LEU A 31 -9.48 -0.08 -30.47
C LEU A 31 -8.00 0.33 -30.49
N LYS A 32 -7.07 -0.64 -30.41
CA LYS A 32 -5.61 -0.44 -30.37
C LYS A 32 -5.21 0.62 -29.35
N LEU A 33 -5.73 0.53 -28.12
CA LEU A 33 -5.49 1.56 -27.08
C LEU A 33 -4.01 1.78 -26.74
N GLU A 34 -3.14 0.83 -27.10
CA GLU A 34 -1.68 0.97 -27.09
C GLU A 34 -1.20 2.25 -27.78
N ARG A 35 -1.85 2.68 -28.87
CA ARG A 35 -1.51 3.93 -29.58
C ARG A 35 -1.81 5.20 -28.78
N PHE A 36 -2.58 5.08 -27.70
CA PHE A 36 -2.90 6.16 -26.77
C PHE A 36 -2.12 6.05 -25.46
N GLY A 37 -1.18 5.11 -25.33
CA GLY A 37 -0.36 4.92 -24.12
C GLY A 37 -0.93 3.93 -23.09
N VAL A 38 -1.89 3.09 -23.49
CA VAL A 38 -2.39 1.99 -22.65
C VAL A 38 -1.58 0.73 -22.91
N GLU A 39 -0.79 0.30 -21.93
CA GLU A 39 -0.12 -1.00 -21.91
C GLU A 39 -1.08 -2.07 -21.41
N LEU A 40 -1.37 -3.08 -22.23
CA LEU A 40 -2.32 -4.16 -21.91
C LEU A 40 -1.58 -5.44 -21.53
N HIS A 41 -1.82 -5.92 -20.31
CA HIS A 41 -1.38 -7.22 -19.82
C HIS A 41 -2.59 -8.13 -19.55
N PRO A 42 -2.41 -9.46 -19.43
CA PRO A 42 -3.53 -10.38 -19.24
C PRO A 42 -4.39 -10.10 -17.99
N LEU A 43 -3.78 -9.57 -16.92
CA LEU A 43 -4.44 -9.35 -15.62
C LEU A 43 -4.52 -7.88 -15.19
N TYR A 44 -3.91 -6.97 -15.96
CA TYR A 44 -3.97 -5.54 -15.68
C TYR A 44 -3.71 -4.72 -16.95
N ALA A 45 -4.13 -3.47 -16.92
CA ALA A 45 -3.90 -2.48 -17.94
C ALA A 45 -3.34 -1.22 -17.26
N MET A 46 -2.38 -0.58 -17.87
CA MET A 46 -1.75 0.63 -17.36
C MET A 46 -1.84 1.73 -18.39
N TYR A 47 -2.44 2.84 -18.02
CA TYR A 47 -2.38 4.06 -18.81
C TYR A 47 -1.19 4.89 -18.35
N LYS A 48 -0.08 4.83 -19.08
CA LYS A 48 1.11 5.65 -18.82
C LYS A 48 0.96 7.00 -19.49
N SER A 49 1.21 8.08 -18.74
CA SER A 49 1.09 9.42 -19.28
C SER A 49 2.04 10.40 -18.61
N THR A 50 2.90 11.01 -19.41
CA THR A 50 3.75 12.13 -18.97
C THR A 50 2.92 13.38 -18.63
N ARG A 51 1.66 13.45 -19.11
CA ARG A 51 0.76 14.57 -18.77
C ARG A 51 0.41 14.57 -17.29
N LEU A 52 0.33 13.41 -16.66
CA LEU A 52 0.08 13.30 -15.22
C LEU A 52 1.25 13.88 -14.40
N ASN A 53 2.47 13.85 -14.94
CA ASN A 53 3.64 14.46 -14.30
C ASN A 53 3.43 15.97 -14.10
N SER A 54 2.77 16.65 -15.04
CA SER A 54 2.48 18.08 -14.91
C SER A 54 1.56 18.40 -13.72
N VAL A 55 0.66 17.48 -13.37
CA VAL A 55 -0.20 17.60 -12.19
C VAL A 55 0.62 17.42 -10.92
N LEU A 56 1.48 16.39 -10.86
CA LEU A 56 2.39 16.15 -9.74
C LEU A 56 3.31 17.36 -9.49
N ILE A 57 3.88 17.91 -10.57
CA ILE A 57 4.72 19.12 -10.50
C ILE A 57 3.91 20.32 -10.00
N ARG A 58 2.69 20.53 -10.50
CA ARG A 58 1.82 21.62 -10.04
C ARG A 58 1.53 21.51 -8.55
N VAL A 59 1.16 20.32 -8.07
CA VAL A 59 0.88 20.07 -6.65
C VAL A 59 2.15 20.25 -5.80
N GLY A 60 3.27 19.65 -6.20
CA GLY A 60 4.54 19.75 -5.46
C GLY A 60 5.14 21.16 -5.45
N SER A 61 4.94 21.93 -6.52
CA SER A 61 5.37 23.34 -6.60
C SER A 61 4.49 24.29 -5.79
N TRP A 62 3.30 23.85 -5.37
CA TRP A 62 2.46 24.64 -4.47
C TRP A 62 3.04 24.62 -3.06
N ARG A 63 3.60 25.76 -2.62
CA ARG A 63 4.20 25.93 -1.29
C ARG A 63 5.19 24.79 -0.93
N PRO A 64 6.31 24.65 -1.65
CA PRO A 64 7.25 23.53 -1.48
C PRO A 64 7.82 23.42 -0.05
N GLY A 65 7.88 24.53 0.69
CA GLY A 65 8.25 24.52 2.11
C GLY A 65 7.30 23.67 2.97
N LEU A 66 5.99 23.74 2.73
CA LEU A 66 5.00 22.92 3.45
C LEU A 66 5.18 21.44 3.11
N TRP A 67 5.37 21.10 1.83
CA TRP A 67 5.62 19.72 1.42
C TRP A 67 6.91 19.15 2.02
N ARG A 68 7.97 19.95 2.15
CA ARG A 68 9.20 19.52 2.84
C ARG A 68 8.98 19.27 4.32
N VAL A 69 8.13 20.06 4.99
CA VAL A 69 7.72 19.78 6.38
C VAL A 69 6.96 18.47 6.45
N VAL A 70 6.00 18.22 5.55
CA VAL A 70 5.30 16.94 5.45
C VAL A 70 6.28 15.78 5.23
N GLY A 71 7.23 15.93 4.31
CA GLY A 71 8.28 14.92 4.08
C GLY A 71 9.13 14.67 5.33
N ASN A 72 9.53 15.71 6.06
CA ASN A 72 10.27 15.57 7.32
C ASN A 72 9.45 14.84 8.40
N VAL A 73 8.15 15.13 8.49
CA VAL A 73 7.22 14.40 9.37
C VAL A 73 7.15 12.93 8.97
N GLY A 74 7.12 12.63 7.66
CA GLY A 74 7.18 11.27 7.15
C GLY A 74 8.44 10.54 7.63
N VAL A 75 9.62 11.16 7.42
CA VAL A 75 10.90 10.60 7.86
C VAL A 75 10.95 10.42 9.38
N ALA A 76 10.41 11.37 10.16
CA ALA A 76 10.32 11.21 11.61
C ALA A 76 9.37 10.07 12.02
N SER A 77 8.24 9.92 11.32
CA SER A 77 7.25 8.88 11.59
C SER A 77 7.77 7.47 11.35
N PHE A 78 8.71 7.29 10.41
CA PHE A 78 9.36 6.01 10.13
C PHE A 78 9.93 5.35 11.40
N PHE A 79 10.67 6.10 12.21
CA PHE A 79 11.25 5.57 13.45
C PHE A 79 10.17 5.10 14.43
N GLY A 80 9.08 5.87 14.55
CA GLY A 80 7.93 5.51 15.38
C GLY A 80 7.21 4.25 14.88
N GLN A 81 7.00 4.14 13.57
CA GLN A 81 6.35 2.98 12.95
C GLN A 81 7.20 1.71 13.08
N VAL A 82 8.51 1.80 12.86
CA VAL A 82 9.43 0.68 13.05
C VAL A 82 9.46 0.24 14.51
N ALA A 83 9.57 1.18 15.46
CA ALA A 83 9.56 0.85 16.89
C ALA A 83 8.24 0.19 17.31
N PHE A 84 7.10 0.74 16.87
CA PHE A 84 5.78 0.19 17.14
C PHE A 84 5.61 -1.20 16.54
N MET A 85 5.97 -1.40 15.27
CA MET A 85 5.87 -2.71 14.61
C MET A 85 6.79 -3.75 15.24
N THR A 86 8.00 -3.35 15.62
CA THR A 86 8.94 -4.22 16.36
C THR A 86 8.29 -4.67 17.67
N TYR A 87 7.80 -3.72 18.48
CA TYR A 87 7.10 -4.02 19.72
C TYR A 87 5.91 -4.95 19.51
N MET A 88 5.03 -4.66 18.55
CA MET A 88 3.84 -5.45 18.28
C MET A 88 4.17 -6.88 17.85
N LEU A 89 5.15 -7.06 16.95
CA LEU A 89 5.53 -8.39 16.46
C LEU A 89 6.22 -9.23 17.54
N PHE A 90 7.06 -8.63 18.38
CA PHE A 90 7.67 -9.34 19.52
C PHE A 90 6.65 -9.66 20.61
N LEU A 91 5.76 -8.72 20.94
CA LEU A 91 4.68 -8.96 21.89
C LEU A 91 3.77 -10.10 21.42
N ASN A 92 3.46 -10.14 20.13
CA ASN A 92 2.62 -11.18 19.58
C ASN A 92 3.35 -12.54 19.55
N LEU A 93 4.65 -12.56 19.26
CA LEU A 93 5.47 -13.76 19.39
C LEU A 93 5.51 -14.28 20.84
N TYR A 94 5.69 -13.39 21.81
CA TYR A 94 5.59 -13.73 23.23
C TYR A 94 4.22 -14.33 23.57
N ARG A 95 3.13 -13.72 23.11
CA ARG A 95 1.77 -14.24 23.31
C ARG A 95 1.58 -15.61 22.70
N PHE A 96 2.13 -15.89 21.50
CA PHE A 96 2.07 -17.24 20.92
C PHE A 96 2.74 -18.30 21.80
N LEU A 97 3.84 -17.96 22.47
CA LEU A 97 4.64 -18.91 23.25
C LEU A 97 4.12 -19.09 24.68
N TYR A 98 3.64 -18.03 25.33
CA TYR A 98 3.35 -18.02 26.76
C TYR A 98 1.89 -17.84 27.12
N VAL A 99 1.14 -17.05 26.34
CA VAL A 99 -0.28 -16.79 26.62
C VAL A 99 -1.08 -16.92 25.32
N PRO A 100 -1.19 -18.14 24.75
CA PRO A 100 -1.74 -18.28 23.41
C PRO A 100 -3.12 -17.65 23.30
N ALA A 101 -4.02 -17.80 24.27
CA ALA A 101 -5.37 -17.25 24.17
C ALA A 101 -5.44 -15.73 23.82
N GLU A 102 -4.40 -14.95 24.09
CA GLU A 102 -4.33 -13.51 23.79
C GLU A 102 -3.57 -13.15 22.50
N ALA A 103 -2.96 -14.13 21.82
CA ALA A 103 -2.23 -13.89 20.58
C ALA A 103 -3.19 -13.38 19.49
N SER A 104 -2.75 -12.36 18.74
CA SER A 104 -3.53 -11.78 17.65
C SER A 104 -3.12 -12.42 16.32
N PRO A 105 -4.08 -12.81 15.47
CA PRO A 105 -3.77 -13.40 14.18
C PRO A 105 -3.17 -12.36 13.23
N VAL A 106 -2.02 -12.68 12.63
CA VAL A 106 -1.45 -11.98 11.47
C VAL A 106 -1.83 -12.77 10.23
N MET A 107 -2.76 -12.25 9.43
CA MET A 107 -3.36 -12.96 8.30
C MET A 107 -2.95 -12.33 6.97
N PRO A 108 -2.65 -13.14 5.94
CA PRO A 108 -2.53 -12.63 4.59
C PRO A 108 -3.91 -12.21 4.07
N LEU A 109 -3.98 -11.11 3.34
CA LEU A 109 -5.21 -10.63 2.70
C LEU A 109 -5.40 -11.36 1.37
N ILE A 110 -6.24 -12.40 1.39
CA ILE A 110 -6.50 -13.29 0.25
C ILE A 110 -7.99 -13.17 -0.10
N PRO A 111 -8.31 -12.55 -1.25
CA PRO A 111 -9.66 -12.54 -1.81
C PRO A 111 -10.32 -13.91 -1.81
N GLY A 112 -11.48 -14.03 -1.16
CA GLY A 112 -12.31 -15.24 -1.16
C GLY A 112 -11.91 -16.29 -0.13
N VAL A 113 -10.82 -16.03 0.62
CA VAL A 113 -10.35 -16.90 1.70
C VAL A 113 -10.39 -16.15 3.03
N THR A 114 -9.58 -15.10 3.17
CA THR A 114 -9.58 -14.26 4.37
C THR A 114 -10.39 -12.99 4.19
N ILE A 115 -10.77 -12.62 2.97
CA ILE A 115 -11.69 -11.51 2.70
C ILE A 115 -13.00 -12.09 2.18
N GLN A 116 -14.11 -11.78 2.88
CA GLN A 116 -15.42 -12.23 2.47
C GLN A 116 -15.85 -11.62 1.13
N PHE A 117 -16.49 -12.42 0.27
CA PHE A 117 -16.92 -11.98 -1.06
C PHE A 117 -17.85 -10.77 -1.06
N GLN A 118 -18.72 -10.65 -0.06
CA GLN A 118 -19.64 -9.51 0.09
C GLN A 118 -18.89 -8.18 0.33
N SER A 119 -17.73 -8.26 0.97
CA SER A 119 -16.86 -7.12 1.24
C SER A 119 -15.84 -6.87 0.13
N MET A 120 -15.72 -7.78 -0.84
CA MET A 120 -14.67 -7.78 -1.84
C MET A 120 -14.62 -6.50 -2.68
N VAL A 121 -15.75 -6.05 -3.21
CA VAL A 121 -15.81 -4.84 -4.05
C VAL A 121 -15.35 -3.61 -3.26
N TRP A 122 -15.73 -3.53 -1.98
CA TRP A 122 -15.34 -2.43 -1.10
C TRP A 122 -13.87 -2.51 -0.69
N PHE A 123 -13.36 -3.71 -0.39
CA PHE A 123 -11.94 -3.97 -0.16
C PHE A 123 -11.11 -3.55 -1.38
N LEU A 124 -11.49 -3.99 -2.58
CA LEU A 124 -10.77 -3.71 -3.82
C LEU A 124 -10.80 -2.21 -4.14
N ALA A 125 -11.97 -1.57 -4.01
CA ALA A 125 -12.10 -0.13 -4.19
C ALA A 125 -11.22 0.64 -3.19
N ALA A 126 -11.23 0.25 -1.91
CA ALA A 126 -10.41 0.86 -0.90
C ALA A 126 -8.91 0.64 -1.17
N ALA A 127 -8.50 -0.59 -1.50
CA ALA A 127 -7.13 -0.91 -1.87
C ALA A 127 -6.65 -0.04 -3.03
N GLY A 128 -7.49 0.16 -4.06
CA GLY A 128 -7.12 1.00 -5.19
C GLY A 128 -6.96 2.47 -4.83
N VAL A 129 -7.82 3.01 -3.97
CA VAL A 129 -7.65 4.38 -3.44
C VAL A 129 -6.35 4.50 -2.64
N VAL A 130 -6.08 3.55 -1.74
CA VAL A 130 -4.88 3.59 -0.89
C VAL A 130 -3.61 3.52 -1.73
N ILE A 131 -3.51 2.57 -2.67
CA ILE A 131 -2.35 2.44 -3.56
C ILE A 131 -2.19 3.70 -4.43
N LEU A 132 -3.29 4.22 -5.00
CA LEU A 132 -3.23 5.44 -5.80
C LEU A 132 -2.69 6.63 -4.99
N LEU A 133 -3.22 6.87 -3.79
CA LEU A 133 -2.77 7.96 -2.94
C LEU A 133 -1.30 7.81 -2.52
N HIS A 134 -0.88 6.57 -2.22
CA HIS A 134 0.50 6.23 -1.89
C HIS A 134 1.47 6.60 -3.02
N GLU A 135 1.20 6.12 -4.23
CA GLU A 135 2.05 6.36 -5.41
C GLU A 135 2.07 7.84 -5.82
N LEU A 136 0.90 8.50 -5.80
CA LEU A 136 0.82 9.94 -6.06
C LEU A 136 1.65 10.74 -5.05
N SER A 137 1.70 10.31 -3.79
CA SER A 137 2.52 10.96 -2.76
C SER A 137 4.02 10.90 -3.10
N HIS A 138 4.52 9.74 -3.53
CA HIS A 138 5.90 9.62 -4.00
C HIS A 138 6.17 10.59 -5.15
N GLY A 139 5.27 10.66 -6.13
CA GLY A 139 5.39 11.56 -7.28
C GLY A 139 5.37 13.05 -6.90
N VAL A 140 4.50 13.46 -5.98
CA VAL A 140 4.49 14.82 -5.44
C VAL A 140 5.81 15.12 -4.72
N MET A 141 6.32 14.18 -3.92
CA MET A 141 7.57 14.38 -3.19
C MET A 141 8.78 14.41 -4.13
N CYS A 142 8.81 13.60 -5.19
CA CYS A 142 9.81 13.70 -6.25
C CYS A 142 9.83 15.12 -6.84
N ALA A 143 8.67 15.67 -7.19
CA ALA A 143 8.57 17.03 -7.71
C ALA A 143 9.06 18.10 -6.72
N VAL A 144 8.79 17.94 -5.42
CA VAL A 144 9.23 18.87 -4.35
C VAL A 144 10.74 18.87 -4.16
N GLU A 145 11.36 17.71 -4.31
CA GLU A 145 12.80 17.49 -4.16
C GLU A 145 13.58 17.66 -5.47
N GLY A 146 12.89 17.98 -6.58
CA GLY A 146 13.51 18.16 -7.90
C GLY A 146 13.99 16.86 -8.54
N ILE A 147 13.43 15.72 -8.14
CA ILE A 147 13.70 14.41 -8.71
C ILE A 147 12.76 14.21 -9.90
N GLU A 148 13.33 13.90 -11.06
CA GLU A 148 12.56 13.71 -12.29
C GLU A 148 11.67 12.47 -12.19
N VAL A 149 10.43 12.59 -12.70
CA VAL A 149 9.49 11.46 -12.82
C VAL A 149 9.42 11.10 -14.30
N ARG A 150 9.85 9.88 -14.66
CA ARG A 150 9.82 9.40 -16.05
C ARG A 150 8.40 9.27 -16.55
N SER A 151 7.57 8.58 -15.77
CA SER A 151 6.17 8.40 -16.08
C SER A 151 5.34 8.26 -14.81
N ALA A 152 4.09 8.69 -14.88
CA ALA A 152 3.05 8.32 -13.94
C ALA A 152 1.98 7.53 -14.69
N ALA A 153 1.47 6.49 -14.06
CA ALA A 153 0.49 5.59 -14.65
C ALA A 153 -0.73 5.45 -13.75
N LEU A 154 -1.91 5.36 -14.38
CA LEU A 154 -3.10 4.82 -13.73
C LEU A 154 -3.18 3.33 -14.07
N LEU A 155 -3.22 2.51 -13.04
CA LEU A 155 -3.30 1.05 -13.15
C LEU A 155 -4.74 0.61 -12.94
N VAL A 156 -5.24 -0.27 -13.81
CA VAL A 156 -6.51 -0.98 -13.65
C VAL A 156 -6.21 -2.47 -13.79
N ALA A 157 -6.25 -3.20 -12.69
CA ALA A 157 -6.20 -4.66 -12.65
C ALA A 157 -7.62 -5.24 -12.77
N VAL A 158 -7.70 -6.54 -13.11
CA VAL A 158 -8.97 -7.31 -13.14
C VAL A 158 -9.82 -7.07 -11.89
N VAL A 159 -9.16 -6.92 -10.75
CA VAL A 159 -9.81 -6.84 -9.44
C VAL A 159 -9.68 -5.46 -8.80
N THR A 160 -8.76 -4.58 -9.18
CA THR A 160 -8.58 -3.30 -8.48
C THR A 160 -8.05 -2.21 -9.42
N PHE A 161 -7.90 -0.99 -8.93
CA PHE A 161 -7.15 0.06 -9.61
C PHE A 161 -5.99 0.54 -8.74
N GLY A 162 -5.20 1.48 -9.23
CA GLY A 162 -4.09 2.05 -8.47
C GLY A 162 -3.34 3.12 -9.26
N GLY A 163 -2.26 3.60 -8.67
CA GLY A 163 -1.27 4.41 -9.35
C GLY A 163 0.01 3.61 -9.58
N ALA A 164 0.89 4.14 -10.41
CA ALA A 164 2.31 3.86 -10.36
C ALA A 164 3.04 5.16 -10.68
N VAL A 165 4.07 5.48 -9.91
CA VAL A 165 4.99 6.56 -10.25
C VAL A 165 6.37 5.96 -10.45
N GLU A 166 7.01 6.29 -11.57
CA GLU A 166 8.36 5.84 -11.89
C GLU A 166 9.33 7.03 -11.79
N PRO A 167 10.03 7.20 -10.65
CA PRO A 167 11.13 8.14 -10.54
C PRO A 167 12.24 7.78 -11.52
N ASP A 168 12.94 8.78 -12.05
CA ASP A 168 14.19 8.56 -12.77
C ASP A 168 15.28 8.08 -11.80
N GLU A 169 15.79 6.88 -12.03
CA GLU A 169 16.76 6.23 -11.12
C GLU A 169 18.08 7.01 -11.00
N GLU A 170 18.53 7.68 -12.06
CA GLU A 170 19.77 8.46 -12.04
C GLU A 170 19.59 9.78 -11.27
N SER A 171 18.46 10.47 -11.51
CA SER A 171 18.03 11.66 -10.77
C SER A 171 17.87 11.34 -9.28
N LEU A 172 17.16 10.26 -8.95
CA LEU A 172 16.99 9.79 -7.59
C LEU A 172 18.34 9.42 -6.97
N GLY A 173 19.19 8.68 -7.68
CA GLY A 173 20.51 8.26 -7.22
C GLY A 173 21.44 9.41 -6.84
N ARG A 174 21.39 10.52 -7.60
CA ARG A 174 22.17 11.75 -7.36
C ARG A 174 21.58 12.65 -6.26
N ALA A 175 20.32 12.44 -5.86
CA ALA A 175 19.68 13.25 -4.83
C ALA A 175 20.34 13.08 -3.45
N GLY A 176 20.27 14.13 -2.62
CA GLY A 176 20.76 14.07 -1.25
C GLY A 176 19.97 13.06 -0.40
N LEU A 177 20.61 12.53 0.65
CA LEU A 177 20.01 11.51 1.52
C LEU A 177 18.62 11.91 2.02
N MET A 178 18.45 13.13 2.55
CA MET A 178 17.16 13.58 3.06
C MET A 178 16.08 13.67 1.98
N SER A 179 16.44 14.01 0.75
CA SER A 179 15.51 14.04 -0.38
C SER A 179 15.00 12.63 -0.69
N LYS A 180 15.90 11.65 -0.76
CA LYS A 180 15.54 10.23 -0.94
C LYS A 180 14.64 9.73 0.20
N LEU A 181 15.03 10.01 1.45
CA LEU A 181 14.26 9.59 2.62
C LEU A 181 12.85 10.20 2.63
N ARG A 182 12.69 11.47 2.26
CA ARG A 182 11.37 12.10 2.14
C ARG A 182 10.52 11.44 1.07
N VAL A 183 11.08 11.12 -0.09
CA VAL A 183 10.37 10.42 -1.17
C VAL A 183 9.84 9.09 -0.65
N PHE A 184 10.69 8.21 -0.12
CA PHE A 184 10.27 6.91 0.41
C PHE A 184 9.29 7.03 1.59
N ALA A 185 9.49 8.00 2.49
CA ALA A 185 8.61 8.16 3.65
C ALA A 185 7.21 8.69 3.29
N SER A 186 7.07 9.41 2.18
CA SER A 186 5.86 10.15 1.85
C SER A 186 4.65 9.24 1.61
N GLY A 187 4.82 8.11 0.92
CA GLY A 187 3.75 7.16 0.63
C GLY A 187 3.11 6.61 1.90
N SER A 188 3.91 6.10 2.84
CA SER A 188 3.35 5.59 4.11
C SER A 188 2.79 6.68 5.00
N LEU A 189 3.33 7.91 4.97
CA LEU A 189 2.75 9.02 5.71
C LEU A 189 1.34 9.34 5.21
N VAL A 190 1.14 9.44 3.89
CA VAL A 190 -0.19 9.70 3.30
C VAL A 190 -1.17 8.59 3.65
N ASN A 191 -0.75 7.33 3.62
CA ASN A 191 -1.58 6.21 4.04
C ASN A 191 -1.93 6.31 5.54
N LEU A 192 -0.94 6.56 6.41
CA LEU A 192 -1.19 6.71 7.85
C LEU A 192 -2.17 7.85 8.15
N VAL A 193 -1.94 9.03 7.56
CA VAL A 193 -2.81 10.20 7.72
C VAL A 193 -4.22 9.89 7.21
N THR A 194 -4.36 9.25 6.05
CA THR A 194 -5.66 8.83 5.51
C THR A 194 -6.40 7.93 6.49
N GLY A 195 -5.73 6.92 7.02
CA GLY A 195 -6.32 6.01 8.00
C GLY A 195 -6.77 6.73 9.28
N LEU A 196 -5.93 7.59 9.83
CA LEU A 196 -6.25 8.38 11.03
C LEU A 196 -7.41 9.37 10.80
N LEU A 197 -7.47 10.00 9.62
CA LEU A 197 -8.58 10.87 9.26
C LEU A 197 -9.90 10.10 9.17
N VAL A 198 -9.90 8.91 8.57
CA VAL A 198 -11.10 8.07 8.49
C VAL A 198 -11.55 7.60 9.89
N VAL A 199 -10.61 7.26 10.78
CA VAL A 199 -10.93 6.97 12.20
C VAL A 199 -11.55 8.19 12.89
N GLY A 200 -11.04 9.39 12.62
CA GLY A 200 -11.63 10.64 13.10
C GLY A 200 -13.06 10.85 12.61
N VAL A 201 -13.32 10.60 11.33
CA VAL A 201 -14.67 10.65 10.73
C VAL A 201 -15.60 9.65 11.41
N PHE A 202 -15.17 8.40 11.62
CA PHE A 202 -15.97 7.40 12.33
C PHE A 202 -16.32 7.81 13.75
N SER A 203 -15.38 8.42 14.48
CA SER A 203 -15.60 8.88 15.85
C SER A 203 -16.68 9.97 15.97
N VAL A 204 -16.88 10.77 14.90
CA VAL A 204 -17.85 11.89 14.92
C VAL A 204 -19.19 11.51 14.29
N VAL A 205 -19.18 10.81 13.15
CA VAL A 205 -20.41 10.56 12.36
C VAL A 205 -20.66 9.08 12.05
N GLY A 206 -19.85 8.15 12.57
CA GLY A 206 -19.88 6.73 12.21
C GLY A 206 -21.25 6.06 12.36
N GLY A 207 -21.99 6.38 13.43
CA GLY A 207 -23.33 5.83 13.68
C GLY A 207 -24.43 6.34 12.73
N SER A 208 -24.16 7.43 11.99
CA SER A 208 -25.10 8.04 11.04
C SER A 208 -24.78 7.71 9.57
N LEU A 209 -23.65 7.02 9.31
CA LEU A 209 -23.25 6.70 7.94
C LEU A 209 -24.15 5.61 7.35
N PRO A 210 -24.53 5.72 6.07
CA PRO A 210 -25.13 4.59 5.34
C PRO A 210 -24.21 3.38 5.44
N ARG A 211 -24.79 2.18 5.66
CA ARG A 211 -24.03 0.93 5.86
C ARG A 211 -22.95 0.72 4.80
N VAL A 212 -23.26 1.01 3.53
CA VAL A 212 -22.35 0.89 2.40
C VAL A 212 -21.11 1.79 2.55
N VAL A 213 -21.32 3.05 2.94
CA VAL A 213 -20.22 4.00 3.21
C VAL A 213 -19.39 3.54 4.39
N GLY A 214 -20.04 3.04 5.45
CA GLY A 214 -19.36 2.47 6.61
C GLY A 214 -18.45 1.29 6.25
N VAL A 215 -18.92 0.34 5.43
CA VAL A 215 -18.09 -0.81 5.00
C VAL A 215 -16.89 -0.35 4.16
N PHE A 216 -17.09 0.56 3.21
CA PHE A 216 -15.98 1.11 2.42
C PHE A 216 -14.95 1.83 3.28
N LEU A 217 -15.39 2.71 4.18
CA LEU A 217 -14.49 3.45 5.07
C LEU A 217 -13.78 2.51 6.06
N ASN A 218 -14.42 1.42 6.49
CA ASN A 218 -13.77 0.39 7.31
C ASN A 218 -12.58 -0.23 6.58
N TRP A 219 -12.77 -0.65 5.33
CA TRP A 219 -11.67 -1.14 4.50
C TRP A 219 -10.62 -0.06 4.23
N LEU A 220 -11.05 1.17 3.97
CA LEU A 220 -10.15 2.28 3.69
C LEU A 220 -9.21 2.54 4.88
N TYR A 221 -9.72 2.73 6.10
CA TYR A 221 -8.83 2.95 7.25
C TYR A 221 -7.97 1.72 7.55
N PHE A 222 -8.53 0.52 7.46
CA PHE A 222 -7.82 -0.71 7.76
C PHE A 222 -6.63 -0.87 6.82
N LEU A 223 -6.84 -0.75 5.51
CA LEU A 223 -5.78 -0.88 4.52
C LEU A 223 -4.79 0.28 4.59
N SER A 224 -5.27 1.51 4.79
CA SER A 224 -4.42 2.69 4.97
C SER A 224 -3.43 2.53 6.13
N ILE A 225 -3.89 2.13 7.32
CA ILE A 225 -2.99 1.96 8.48
C ILE A 225 -2.06 0.76 8.28
N ASN A 226 -2.60 -0.40 7.88
CA ASN A 226 -1.78 -1.61 7.74
C ASN A 226 -0.72 -1.45 6.63
N LEU A 227 -1.08 -0.87 5.48
CA LEU A 227 -0.13 -0.67 4.39
C LEU A 227 0.94 0.36 4.77
N ALA A 228 0.58 1.43 5.49
CA ALA A 228 1.56 2.38 6.02
C ALA A 228 2.61 1.68 6.91
N MET A 229 2.14 0.88 7.87
CA MET A 229 2.99 0.17 8.82
C MET A 229 3.87 -0.88 8.14
N VAL A 230 3.30 -1.68 7.24
CA VAL A 230 4.03 -2.71 6.48
C VAL A 230 5.08 -2.05 5.59
N ASN A 231 4.73 -1.00 4.83
CA ASN A 231 5.69 -0.36 3.92
C ASN A 231 6.86 0.31 4.65
N MET A 232 6.70 0.69 5.92
CA MET A 232 7.81 1.21 6.74
C MET A 232 8.65 0.13 7.42
N LEU A 233 8.34 -1.16 7.24
CA LEU A 233 9.21 -2.23 7.73
C LEU A 233 10.58 -2.16 7.02
N PRO A 234 11.69 -2.43 7.73
CA PRO A 234 13.05 -2.49 7.17
C PRO A 234 13.32 -3.66 6.22
N ILE A 235 12.41 -3.97 5.30
CA ILE A 235 12.46 -5.12 4.41
C ILE A 235 12.45 -4.62 2.96
N TYR A 236 13.47 -4.94 2.16
CA TYR A 236 13.46 -4.62 0.73
C TYR A 236 12.44 -5.52 -0.01
N PRO A 237 11.63 -5.00 -0.96
CA PRO A 237 11.68 -3.67 -1.58
C PRO A 237 10.78 -2.59 -0.96
N LEU A 238 10.27 -2.77 0.26
CA LEU A 238 9.40 -1.80 0.92
C LEU A 238 10.12 -0.47 1.17
N ASP A 239 9.36 0.63 1.27
CA ASP A 239 9.90 1.98 1.45
C ASP A 239 10.84 2.11 2.65
N GLY A 240 10.48 1.54 3.80
CA GLY A 240 11.31 1.50 5.00
C GLY A 240 12.62 0.74 4.79
N GLY A 241 12.60 -0.32 3.99
CA GLY A 241 13.79 -1.04 3.55
C GLY A 241 14.70 -0.17 2.67
N GLN A 242 14.12 0.59 1.74
CA GLN A 242 14.86 1.53 0.89
C GLN A 242 15.47 2.67 1.72
N MET A 243 14.73 3.20 2.70
CA MET A 243 15.24 4.22 3.64
C MET A 243 16.44 3.71 4.44
N VAL A 244 16.36 2.50 5.01
CA VAL A 244 17.46 1.89 5.76
C VAL A 244 18.67 1.65 4.85
N ARG A 245 18.45 1.15 3.63
CA ARG A 245 19.49 0.94 2.63
C ARG A 245 20.21 2.23 2.28
N GLU A 246 19.50 3.31 1.93
CA GLU A 246 20.12 4.59 1.59
C GLU A 246 20.88 5.20 2.78
N TYR A 247 20.33 5.10 4.00
CA TYR A 247 21.02 5.59 5.20
C TYR A 247 22.30 4.80 5.49
N LEU A 248 22.25 3.48 5.41
CA LEU A 248 23.40 2.62 5.68
C LEU A 248 24.44 2.66 4.57
N ALA A 249 24.05 2.94 3.33
CA ALA A 249 24.97 3.16 2.22
C ALA A 249 25.91 4.34 2.45
N THR A 250 25.53 5.33 3.28
CA THR A 250 26.42 6.44 3.65
C THR A 250 27.43 6.09 4.75
N LYS A 251 27.36 4.89 5.35
CA LYS A 251 28.24 4.48 6.44
C LYS A 251 29.41 3.64 5.91
N PRO A 252 30.66 3.95 6.30
CA PRO A 252 31.82 3.19 5.84
C PRO A 252 31.82 1.76 6.41
N GLY A 253 32.27 0.80 5.59
CA GLY A 253 32.50 -0.59 6.00
C GLY A 253 31.24 -1.46 6.03
N TRP A 254 30.51 -1.42 7.15
CA TRP A 254 29.50 -2.43 7.51
C TRP A 254 28.08 -2.16 7.01
N GLY A 255 27.84 -1.07 6.28
CA GLY A 255 26.49 -0.65 5.87
C GLY A 255 25.67 -1.75 5.19
N ARG A 256 26.25 -2.41 4.16
CA ARG A 256 25.59 -3.52 3.44
C ARG A 256 25.31 -4.75 4.31
N VAL A 257 26.17 -5.03 5.28
CA VAL A 257 25.99 -6.16 6.21
C VAL A 257 24.85 -5.86 7.16
N LEU A 258 24.87 -4.67 7.78
CA LEU A 258 23.81 -4.22 8.69
C LEU A 258 22.44 -4.12 8.01
N GLU A 259 22.39 -3.66 6.75
CA GLU A 259 21.18 -3.63 5.93
C GLU A 259 20.58 -5.03 5.81
N ARG A 260 21.38 -6.00 5.35
CA ARG A 260 20.94 -7.40 5.19
C ARG A 260 20.54 -8.03 6.51
N MET A 261 21.32 -7.84 7.57
CA MET A 261 20.99 -8.37 8.89
C MET A 261 19.65 -7.81 9.39
N THR A 262 19.43 -6.51 9.22
CA THR A 262 18.17 -5.85 9.59
C THR A 262 17.01 -6.45 8.78
N MET A 263 17.15 -6.50 7.45
CA MET A 263 16.14 -7.07 6.55
C MET A 263 15.77 -8.50 6.92
N PHE A 264 16.75 -9.40 7.06
CA PHE A 264 16.48 -10.80 7.38
C PHE A 264 15.92 -10.98 8.79
N SER A 265 16.30 -10.14 9.75
CA SER A 265 15.74 -10.19 11.11
C SER A 265 14.26 -9.80 11.12
N PHE A 266 13.88 -8.72 10.44
CA PHE A 266 12.48 -8.31 10.32
C PHE A 266 11.66 -9.31 9.49
N LEU A 267 12.23 -9.85 8.42
CA LEU A 267 11.58 -10.89 7.63
C LEU A 267 11.31 -12.14 8.47
N ALA A 268 12.31 -12.62 9.22
CA ALA A 268 12.15 -13.75 10.12
C ALA A 268 11.08 -13.49 11.19
N LEU A 269 11.08 -12.30 11.80
CA LEU A 269 10.10 -11.90 12.81
C LEU A 269 8.67 -11.88 12.24
N MET A 270 8.49 -11.32 11.04
CA MET A 270 7.20 -11.29 10.34
C MET A 270 6.71 -12.69 9.95
N VAL A 271 7.58 -13.49 9.32
CA VAL A 271 7.25 -14.86 8.89
C VAL A 271 6.92 -15.73 10.10
N SER A 272 7.63 -15.58 11.21
CA SER A 272 7.35 -16.32 12.45
C SER A 272 5.95 -16.00 12.98
N ASN A 273 5.59 -14.70 13.01
CA ASN A 273 4.25 -14.26 13.40
C ASN A 273 3.17 -14.83 12.46
N LEU A 274 3.39 -14.78 11.15
CA LEU A 274 2.47 -15.32 10.15
C LEU A 274 2.30 -16.83 10.29
N LEU A 275 3.39 -17.59 10.38
CA LEU A 275 3.34 -19.05 10.49
C LEU A 275 2.66 -19.50 11.78
N LEU A 276 2.99 -18.90 12.92
CA LEU A 276 2.34 -19.20 14.19
C LEU A 276 0.85 -18.83 14.17
N SER A 277 0.49 -17.74 13.49
CA SER A 277 -0.91 -17.37 13.26
C SER A 277 -1.65 -18.44 12.46
N LEU A 278 -1.07 -18.90 11.35
CA LEU A 278 -1.67 -19.92 10.48
C LEU A 278 -1.78 -21.28 11.17
N VAL A 279 -0.74 -21.71 11.89
CA VAL A 279 -0.74 -22.98 12.64
C VAL A 279 -1.84 -22.99 13.69
N LYS A 280 -2.05 -21.86 14.36
CA LYS A 280 -2.96 -21.78 15.49
C LYS A 280 -4.40 -21.46 15.12
N PHE A 281 -4.59 -20.48 14.26
CA PHE A 281 -5.91 -19.95 13.93
C PHE A 281 -6.39 -20.43 12.56
N GLY A 282 -5.53 -21.06 11.76
CA GLY A 282 -5.84 -21.36 10.36
C GLY A 282 -5.96 -20.08 9.55
N LEU A 283 -6.81 -20.13 8.52
CA LEU A 283 -7.21 -18.95 7.74
C LEU A 283 -8.54 -18.44 8.28
N VAL A 284 -8.50 -17.31 9.00
CA VAL A 284 -9.72 -16.72 9.60
C VAL A 284 -10.26 -15.64 8.64
N PRO A 285 -11.54 -15.71 8.25
CA PRO A 285 -12.18 -14.66 7.47
C PRO A 285 -12.30 -13.35 8.26
N ILE A 286 -11.94 -12.25 7.60
CA ILE A 286 -12.09 -10.86 8.03
C ILE A 286 -13.35 -10.32 7.35
N LEU A 287 -14.23 -9.72 8.16
CA LEU A 287 -15.50 -9.11 7.74
C LEU A 287 -15.28 -7.81 6.96
#